data_AF-A0A3D2EZF3-F1
#
_entry.id   AF-A0A3D2EZF3-F1
#
_cell.length_a   1.000
_cell.length_b   1.000
_cell.length_c   1.000
_cell.angle_alpha   90.00
_cell.angle_beta   90.00
_cell.angle_gamma   90.00
#
_symmetry.space_group_name_H-M   'P 1'
#
loop_
_entity.id
_entity.type
_entity.pdbx_description
1 polymer ?
#
loop_
_entity_poly.entity_id
_entity_poly.type
_entity_poly.pdbx_seq_one_letter_code
_entity_poly.pdbx_strand_id
1 'polypeptide(L)'
;MKNFILKLTSAAVALSIPLSASAYSIHHFSSFKRSASTSVVDVPVEQDTISAEDQYQLWDTKCRDELGIPGGDVLGALRFNLNRCINTKQRQVNLSKRQRRGARRAVKRTQAQVNASVDNRKSSENQVNRSIVNKQRIRRRFTSGIPKTQREKARQFQSFRSNERAQIRKKERYRVVSARAKRAAMIKARKACVKKISLERAVCIKEKKEEFLKAE
;
A
#
# COMPACT_ATOMS: atom_id res chain seq x y z
N MET A 1 4.27 -11.44 53.06
CA MET A 1 4.75 -11.86 51.71
C MET A 1 3.63 -12.07 50.68
N LYS A 2 2.47 -12.66 51.02
CA LYS A 2 1.37 -12.94 50.06
C LYS A 2 0.81 -11.71 49.32
N ASN A 3 0.73 -10.55 49.97
CA ASN A 3 0.22 -9.31 49.35
C ASN A 3 1.18 -8.66 48.33
N PHE A 4 2.46 -9.01 48.37
CA PHE A 4 3.45 -8.46 47.43
C PHE A 4 3.42 -9.21 46.10
N ILE A 5 3.29 -10.54 46.17
CA ILE A 5 3.17 -11.43 45.01
C ILE A 5 1.89 -11.13 44.21
N LEU A 6 0.78 -10.86 44.89
CA LEU A 6 -0.51 -10.53 44.24
C LEU A 6 -0.49 -9.18 43.50
N LYS A 7 0.27 -8.20 44.01
CA LYS A 7 0.44 -6.90 43.36
C LYS A 7 1.32 -7.00 42.11
N LEU A 8 2.39 -7.79 42.18
CA LEU A 8 3.29 -8.06 41.06
C LEU A 8 2.60 -8.79 39.90
N THR A 9 1.76 -9.79 40.19
CA THR A 9 1.03 -10.53 39.16
C THR A 9 -0.06 -9.67 38.50
N SER A 10 -0.76 -8.83 39.27
CA SER A 10 -1.77 -7.91 38.69
C SER A 10 -1.14 -6.82 37.80
N ALA A 11 0.05 -6.34 38.16
CA ALA A 11 0.79 -5.35 37.37
C ALA A 11 1.32 -5.94 36.06
N ALA A 12 1.78 -7.20 36.09
CA ALA A 12 2.26 -7.91 34.89
C ALA A 12 1.11 -8.18 33.89
N VAL A 13 -0.08 -8.55 34.37
CA VAL A 13 -1.27 -8.76 33.53
C VAL A 13 -1.81 -7.44 32.97
N ALA A 14 -1.75 -6.35 33.74
CA ALA A 14 -2.17 -5.02 33.27
C ALA A 14 -1.25 -4.44 32.18
N LEU A 15 0.00 -4.88 32.11
CA LEU A 15 0.98 -4.44 31.10
C LEU A 15 0.96 -5.29 29.82
N SER A 16 0.63 -6.58 29.90
CA SER A 16 0.63 -7.47 28.73
C SER A 16 -0.57 -7.29 27.79
N ILE A 17 -1.73 -6.87 28.32
CA ILE A 17 -2.96 -6.71 27.53
C ILE A 17 -2.93 -5.47 26.60
N PRO A 18 -2.40 -4.29 26.99
CA PRO A 18 -2.30 -3.14 26.10
C PRO A 18 -1.21 -3.26 25.02
N LEU A 19 -0.11 -3.97 25.31
CA LEU A 19 1.03 -4.12 24.40
C LEU A 19 0.75 -5.09 23.26
N SER A 20 -0.03 -6.15 23.51
CA SER A 20 -0.48 -7.08 22.46
C SER A 20 -1.54 -6.43 21.55
N ALA A 21 -2.42 -5.59 22.09
CA ALA A 21 -3.41 -4.87 21.29
C ALA A 21 -2.83 -3.75 20.40
N SER A 22 -1.71 -3.12 20.79
CA SER A 22 -1.08 -2.07 20.01
C SER A 22 -0.18 -2.60 18.88
N ALA A 23 0.54 -3.71 19.11
CA ALA A 23 1.38 -4.34 18.09
C ALA A 23 0.58 -4.89 16.90
N TYR A 24 -0.61 -5.46 17.14
CA TYR A 24 -1.49 -5.94 16.07
C TYR A 24 -2.15 -4.80 15.27
N SER A 25 -2.37 -3.63 15.87
CA SER A 25 -3.01 -2.50 15.19
C SER A 25 -2.09 -1.72 14.25
N ILE A 26 -0.77 -1.71 14.49
CA ILE A 26 0.15 -0.86 13.71
C ILE A 26 0.52 -1.49 12.36
N HIS A 27 0.50 -2.82 12.23
CA HIS A 27 0.78 -3.49 10.96
C HIS A 27 -0.35 -3.41 9.93
N HIS A 28 -1.58 -3.08 10.34
CA HIS A 28 -2.73 -3.01 9.42
C HIS A 28 -3.06 -1.61 8.88
N PHE A 29 -2.36 -0.56 9.33
CA PHE A 29 -2.71 0.83 8.96
C PHE A 29 -1.69 1.56 8.06
N SER A 30 -0.57 0.93 7.67
CA SER A 30 0.51 1.62 6.95
C SER A 30 0.43 1.58 5.41
N SER A 31 -0.64 1.04 4.82
CA SER A 31 -0.82 1.01 3.36
C SER A 31 -2.10 1.69 2.87
N PHE A 32 -2.51 2.80 3.50
CA PHE A 32 -3.51 3.70 2.88
C PHE A 32 -2.83 4.61 1.84
N LYS A 33 -2.49 4.03 0.68
CA LYS A 33 -2.41 4.81 -0.57
C LYS A 33 -3.82 4.84 -1.17
N ARG A 34 -4.40 6.04 -1.30
CA ARG A 34 -5.63 6.31 -2.05
C ARG A 34 -5.55 5.60 -3.41
N SER A 35 -6.28 4.49 -3.56
CA SER A 35 -6.55 3.90 -4.86
C SER A 35 -7.59 4.80 -5.51
N ALA A 36 -7.18 5.54 -6.54
CA ALA A 36 -8.08 6.21 -7.44
C ALA A 36 -9.12 5.19 -7.94
N SER A 37 -10.37 5.64 -8.03
CA SER A 37 -11.48 4.92 -8.64
C SER A 37 -11.05 4.39 -10.01
N THR A 38 -10.76 3.09 -10.10
CA THR A 38 -10.56 2.43 -11.38
C THR A 38 -11.91 2.33 -12.07
N SER A 39 -12.02 2.94 -13.26
CA SER A 39 -13.17 2.76 -14.12
C SER A 39 -13.43 1.27 -14.35
N VAL A 40 -14.71 0.89 -14.30
CA VAL A 40 -15.16 -0.42 -14.75
C VAL A 40 -14.85 -0.46 -16.24
N VAL A 41 -13.75 -1.11 -16.61
CA VAL A 41 -13.44 -1.36 -18.01
C VAL A 41 -14.41 -2.45 -18.44
N ASP A 42 -15.52 -2.05 -19.06
CA ASP A 42 -16.39 -2.96 -19.79
C ASP A 42 -15.54 -3.64 -20.86
N VAL A 43 -15.21 -4.91 -20.62
CA VAL A 43 -14.51 -5.73 -21.59
C VAL A 43 -15.55 -6.16 -22.62
N PRO A 44 -15.47 -5.71 -23.88
CA PRO A 44 -16.40 -6.18 -24.90
C PRO A 44 -16.28 -7.71 -25.01
N VAL A 45 -17.43 -8.37 -24.90
CA VAL A 45 -17.58 -9.80 -25.15
C VAL A 45 -17.52 -9.99 -26.65
N GLU A 46 -16.32 -10.08 -27.21
CA GLU A 46 -16.18 -10.56 -28.58
C GLU A 46 -16.47 -12.06 -28.64
N GLN A 47 -17.56 -12.39 -29.32
CA GLN A 47 -17.91 -13.74 -29.77
C GLN A 47 -16.99 -14.14 -30.92
N ASP A 48 -15.80 -14.64 -30.60
CA ASP A 48 -14.90 -15.24 -31.59
C ASP A 48 -15.37 -16.69 -31.89
N THR A 49 -16.43 -16.85 -32.69
CA THR A 49 -16.85 -18.14 -33.26
C THR A 49 -16.62 -18.17 -34.77
N ILE A 50 -15.35 -18.08 -35.18
CA ILE A 50 -14.95 -18.44 -36.55
C ILE A 50 -14.43 -19.88 -36.47
N SER A 51 -14.92 -20.78 -37.33
CA SER A 51 -14.43 -22.17 -37.36
C SER A 51 -12.94 -22.19 -37.67
N ALA A 52 -12.23 -23.17 -37.12
CA ALA A 52 -10.79 -23.30 -37.33
C ALA A 52 -10.44 -23.55 -38.81
N GLU A 53 -11.33 -24.23 -39.55
CA GLU A 53 -11.17 -24.45 -40.99
C GLU A 53 -11.29 -23.14 -41.79
N ASP A 54 -12.31 -22.32 -41.50
CA ASP A 54 -12.53 -21.04 -42.18
C ASP A 54 -11.37 -20.06 -41.92
N GLN A 55 -10.83 -20.10 -40.70
CA GLN A 55 -9.72 -19.24 -40.32
C GLN A 55 -8.41 -19.63 -41.02
N TYR A 56 -8.19 -20.92 -41.26
CA TYR A 56 -7.04 -21.41 -42.02
C TYR A 56 -7.15 -21.04 -43.50
N GLN A 57 -8.32 -21.21 -44.12
CA GLN A 57 -8.55 -20.80 -45.51
C GLN A 57 -8.35 -19.30 -45.71
N LEU A 58 -8.80 -18.47 -44.76
CA LEU A 58 -8.56 -17.03 -44.78
C LEU A 58 -7.08 -16.65 -44.66
N TRP A 59 -6.29 -17.43 -43.91
CA TRP A 59 -4.84 -17.20 -43.81
C TRP A 59 -4.12 -17.67 -45.07
N ASP A 60 -4.53 -18.79 -45.66
CA ASP A 60 -3.96 -19.29 -46.90
C ASP A 60 -4.15 -18.28 -48.04
N THR A 61 -5.36 -17.76 -48.24
CA THR A 61 -5.63 -16.74 -49.26
C THR A 61 -4.80 -15.47 -49.05
N LYS A 62 -4.82 -14.91 -47.84
CA LYS A 62 -4.02 -13.72 -47.51
C LYS A 62 -2.52 -13.94 -47.70
N CYS A 63 -2.00 -15.10 -47.32
CA CYS A 63 -0.59 -15.40 -47.46
C CYS A 63 -0.19 -15.65 -48.92
N ARG A 64 -1.09 -16.19 -49.76
CA ARG A 64 -0.89 -16.28 -51.21
C ARG A 64 -0.86 -14.91 -51.86
N ASP A 65 -1.77 -14.02 -51.46
CA ASP A 65 -1.80 -12.62 -51.93
C ASP A 65 -0.54 -11.86 -51.51
N GLU A 66 -0.11 -11.97 -50.24
CA GLU A 66 1.13 -11.35 -49.73
C GLU A 66 2.39 -11.85 -50.44
N LEU A 67 2.40 -13.11 -50.88
CA LEU A 67 3.52 -13.73 -51.59
C LEU A 67 3.42 -13.62 -53.11
N GLY A 68 2.34 -13.04 -53.65
CA GLY A 68 2.10 -12.93 -55.08
C GLY A 68 2.00 -14.28 -55.80
N ILE A 69 1.50 -15.32 -55.12
CA ILE A 69 1.40 -16.68 -55.68
C ILE A 69 -0.01 -16.86 -56.25
N PRO A 70 -0.21 -16.80 -57.58
CA PRO A 70 -1.51 -17.09 -58.18
C PRO A 70 -1.91 -18.55 -57.92
N GLY A 71 -3.22 -18.79 -57.77
CA GLY A 71 -3.77 -20.08 -57.36
C GLY A 71 -3.23 -21.27 -58.16
N GLY A 72 -2.71 -22.28 -57.45
CA GLY A 72 -2.09 -23.47 -58.03
C GLY A 72 -1.20 -24.21 -57.03
N ASP A 73 -0.69 -25.37 -57.46
CA ASP A 73 0.27 -26.18 -56.70
C ASP A 73 1.63 -25.49 -56.60
N VAL A 74 2.12 -25.37 -55.37
CA VAL A 74 3.30 -24.56 -55.04
C VAL A 74 4.50 -25.48 -54.81
N LEU A 75 5.59 -25.27 -55.55
CA LEU A 75 6.81 -26.08 -55.42
C LEU A 75 7.74 -25.59 -54.30
N GLY A 76 8.31 -26.54 -53.55
CA GLY A 76 9.47 -26.38 -52.67
C GLY A 76 9.47 -25.11 -51.80
N ALA A 77 10.35 -24.16 -52.15
CA ALA A 77 10.61 -22.94 -51.37
C ALA A 77 9.37 -22.03 -51.22
N LEU A 78 8.50 -21.97 -52.23
CA LEU A 78 7.27 -21.19 -52.16
C LEU A 78 6.25 -21.82 -51.20
N ARG A 79 6.18 -23.15 -51.13
CA ARG A 79 5.34 -23.89 -50.17
C ARG A 79 5.85 -23.70 -48.74
N PHE A 80 7.16 -23.68 -48.56
CA PHE A 80 7.78 -23.36 -47.28
C PHE A 80 7.44 -21.92 -46.83
N ASN A 81 7.53 -20.94 -47.72
CA ASN A 81 7.21 -19.54 -47.42
C ASN A 81 5.72 -19.33 -47.09
N LEU A 82 4.83 -20.00 -47.83
CA LEU A 82 3.39 -20.02 -47.55
C LEU A 82 3.11 -20.56 -46.14
N ASN A 83 3.64 -21.75 -45.83
CA ASN A 83 3.49 -22.36 -44.51
C ASN A 83 4.09 -21.49 -43.40
N ARG A 84 5.21 -20.82 -43.66
CA ARG A 84 5.83 -19.89 -42.71
C ARG A 84 4.91 -18.69 -42.44
N CYS A 85 4.30 -18.12 -43.48
CA CYS A 85 3.34 -17.03 -43.34
C CYS A 85 2.13 -17.45 -42.51
N ILE A 86 1.47 -18.56 -42.87
CA ILE A 86 0.29 -19.08 -42.17
C ILE A 86 0.60 -19.34 -40.68
N ASN A 87 1.71 -20.02 -40.40
CA ASN A 87 2.15 -20.29 -39.03
C ASN A 87 2.43 -19.02 -38.22
N THR A 88 2.92 -17.96 -38.88
CA THR A 88 3.19 -16.68 -38.23
C THR A 88 1.89 -15.98 -37.83
N LYS A 89 0.89 -15.96 -38.74
CA LYS A 89 -0.45 -15.41 -38.45
C LYS A 89 -1.16 -16.20 -37.35
N GLN A 90 -1.08 -17.54 -37.39
CA GLN A 90 -1.63 -18.40 -36.34
C GLN A 90 -0.97 -18.13 -34.98
N ARG A 91 0.37 -17.98 -34.94
CA ARG A 91 1.10 -17.62 -33.71
C ARG A 91 0.67 -16.26 -33.17
N GLN A 92 0.50 -15.25 -34.01
CA GLN A 92 0.04 -13.91 -33.59
C GLN A 92 -1.36 -13.97 -32.95
N VAL A 93 -2.29 -14.71 -33.56
CA VAL A 93 -3.64 -14.88 -33.01
C VAL A 93 -3.60 -15.62 -31.68
N ASN A 94 -2.79 -16.68 -31.56
CA ASN A 94 -2.64 -17.42 -30.31
C ASN A 94 -2.01 -16.57 -29.19
N LEU A 95 -1.03 -15.73 -29.52
CA LEU A 95 -0.43 -14.78 -28.58
C LEU A 95 -1.45 -13.74 -28.11
N SER A 96 -2.24 -13.17 -29.02
CA SER A 96 -3.32 -12.24 -28.69
C SER A 96 -4.37 -12.90 -27.80
N LYS A 97 -4.83 -14.13 -28.13
CA LYS A 97 -5.76 -14.92 -27.29
C LYS A 97 -5.17 -15.18 -25.90
N ARG A 98 -3.88 -15.52 -25.80
CA ARG A 98 -3.18 -15.73 -24.52
C ARG A 98 -3.09 -14.45 -23.69
N GLN A 99 -2.77 -13.31 -24.31
CA GLN A 99 -2.72 -12.00 -23.64
C GLN A 99 -4.11 -11.57 -23.16
N ARG A 100 -5.14 -11.69 -24.01
CA ARG A 100 -6.55 -11.44 -23.63
C ARG A 100 -6.98 -12.30 -22.43
N ARG A 101 -6.65 -13.60 -22.43
CA ARG A 101 -6.91 -14.50 -21.28
C ARG A 101 -6.13 -14.09 -20.03
N GLY A 102 -4.87 -13.69 -20.17
CA GLY A 102 -4.04 -13.18 -19.08
C GLY A 102 -4.62 -11.92 -18.44
N ALA A 103 -5.04 -10.95 -19.26
CA ALA A 103 -5.68 -9.72 -18.82
C ALA A 103 -7.00 -10.00 -18.08
N ARG A 104 -7.88 -10.86 -18.63
CA ARG A 104 -9.13 -11.26 -17.96
C ARG A 104 -8.88 -11.90 -16.58
N ARG A 105 -7.86 -12.76 -16.45
CA ARG A 105 -7.48 -13.36 -15.16
C ARG A 105 -6.96 -12.34 -14.16
N ALA A 106 -6.19 -11.34 -14.63
CA ALA A 106 -5.72 -10.26 -13.78
C ALA A 106 -6.88 -9.41 -13.25
N VAL A 107 -7.83 -9.03 -14.11
CA VAL A 107 -9.03 -8.26 -13.73
C VAL A 107 -9.91 -9.02 -12.73
N LYS A 108 -10.15 -10.32 -12.93
CA LYS A 108 -10.91 -11.13 -11.96
C LYS A 108 -10.21 -11.21 -10.60
N ARG A 109 -8.88 -11.32 -10.57
CA ARG A 109 -8.10 -11.35 -9.33
C ARG A 109 -8.15 -10.01 -8.59
N THR A 110 -8.01 -8.89 -9.29
CA THR A 110 -8.11 -7.56 -8.67
C THR A 110 -9.51 -7.31 -8.12
N GLN A 111 -10.56 -7.71 -8.83
CA GLN A 111 -11.93 -7.56 -8.36
C GLN A 111 -12.23 -8.43 -7.13
N ALA A 112 -11.72 -9.67 -7.09
CA ALA A 112 -11.82 -10.52 -5.91
C ALA A 112 -11.09 -9.92 -4.69
N GLN A 113 -9.91 -9.32 -4.88
CA GLN A 113 -9.18 -8.62 -3.82
C GLN A 113 -9.94 -7.40 -3.30
N VAL A 114 -10.54 -6.61 -4.19
CA VAL A 114 -11.36 -5.44 -3.81
C VAL A 114 -12.57 -5.88 -2.99
N ASN A 115 -13.31 -6.89 -3.43
CA ASN A 115 -14.50 -7.38 -2.71
C ASN A 115 -14.12 -7.90 -1.31
N ALA A 116 -13.07 -8.71 -1.19
CA ALA A 116 -12.58 -9.18 0.10
C ALA A 116 -12.15 -8.04 1.04
N SER A 117 -11.55 -6.97 0.50
CA SER A 117 -11.18 -5.79 1.30
C SER A 117 -12.40 -5.03 1.84
N VAL A 118 -13.48 -4.93 1.06
CA VAL A 118 -14.73 -4.27 1.46
C VAL A 118 -15.44 -5.06 2.55
N ASP A 119 -15.49 -6.39 2.43
CA ASP A 119 -16.13 -7.26 3.42
C ASP A 119 -15.38 -7.26 4.76
N ASN A 120 -14.05 -7.30 4.71
CA ASN A 120 -13.21 -7.17 5.91
C ASN A 120 -13.41 -5.82 6.62
N ARG A 121 -13.58 -4.73 5.85
CA ARG A 121 -13.87 -3.40 6.41
C ARG A 121 -15.22 -3.38 7.14
N LYS A 122 -16.29 -3.87 6.51
CA LYS A 122 -17.63 -3.95 7.13
C LYS A 122 -17.64 -4.78 8.42
N SER A 123 -16.91 -5.91 8.42
CA SER A 123 -16.76 -6.76 9.61
C SER A 123 -16.04 -6.03 10.75
N SER A 124 -14.94 -5.34 10.45
CA SER A 124 -14.18 -4.58 11.47
C SER A 124 -14.98 -3.42 12.07
N GLU A 125 -15.74 -2.67 11.26
CA GLU A 125 -16.58 -1.56 11.73
C GLU A 125 -17.68 -2.07 12.67
N ASN A 126 -18.31 -3.20 12.35
CA ASN A 126 -19.31 -3.83 13.22
C ASN A 126 -18.71 -4.30 14.56
N GLN A 127 -17.50 -4.86 14.56
CA GLN A 127 -16.82 -5.28 15.78
C GLN A 127 -16.43 -4.09 16.66
N VAL A 128 -15.92 -3.01 16.05
CA VAL A 128 -15.59 -1.76 16.75
C VAL A 128 -16.85 -1.16 17.38
N ASN A 129 -17.94 -1.06 16.64
CA ASN A 129 -19.21 -0.52 17.13
C ASN A 129 -19.75 -1.32 18.32
N ARG A 130 -19.75 -2.66 18.25
CA ARG A 130 -20.12 -3.52 19.39
C ARG A 130 -19.23 -3.28 20.61
N SER A 131 -17.92 -3.13 20.41
CA SER A 131 -16.96 -2.89 21.49
C SER A 131 -17.19 -1.52 22.17
N ILE A 132 -17.55 -0.49 21.39
CA ILE A 132 -17.85 0.85 21.90
C ILE A 132 -19.12 0.81 22.75
N VAL A 133 -20.20 0.19 22.25
CA VAL A 133 -21.47 0.06 22.98
C VAL A 133 -21.25 -0.70 24.30
N ASN A 134 -20.48 -1.79 24.27
CA ASN A 134 -20.22 -2.58 25.48
C ASN A 134 -19.36 -1.80 26.50
N LYS A 135 -18.31 -1.09 26.05
CA LYS A 135 -17.52 -0.19 26.92
C LYS A 135 -18.35 0.94 27.52
N GLN A 136 -19.27 1.52 26.76
CA GLN A 136 -20.18 2.56 27.27
C GLN A 136 -21.15 1.99 28.31
N ARG A 137 -21.69 0.79 28.09
CA ARG A 137 -22.56 0.08 29.04
C ARG A 137 -21.85 -0.20 30.36
N ILE A 138 -20.63 -0.71 30.29
CA ILE A 138 -19.76 -0.95 31.46
C ILE A 138 -19.48 0.38 32.18
N ARG A 139 -19.06 1.43 31.48
CA ARG A 139 -18.85 2.77 32.09
C ARG A 139 -20.09 3.32 32.80
N ARG A 140 -21.29 3.16 32.22
CA ARG A 140 -22.53 3.61 32.87
C ARG A 140 -22.78 2.86 34.19
N ARG A 141 -22.59 1.54 34.21
CA ARG A 141 -22.72 0.71 35.42
C ARG A 141 -21.71 1.06 36.52
N PHE A 142 -20.45 1.27 36.16
CA PHE A 142 -19.41 1.60 37.14
C PHE A 142 -19.52 3.01 37.70
N THR A 143 -20.04 3.95 36.92
CA THR A 143 -20.07 5.34 37.34
C THR A 143 -21.32 5.69 38.14
N SER A 144 -22.43 4.97 38.02
CA SER A 144 -23.70 5.28 38.71
C SER A 144 -23.62 5.26 40.25
N GLY A 145 -22.60 4.65 40.84
CA GLY A 145 -22.36 4.67 42.30
C GLY A 145 -21.26 5.63 42.78
N ILE A 146 -20.61 6.39 41.88
CA ILE A 146 -19.49 7.27 42.25
C ILE A 146 -20.02 8.68 42.56
N PRO A 147 -19.73 9.24 43.75
CA PRO A 147 -20.10 10.61 44.10
C PRO A 147 -19.59 11.62 43.05
N LYS A 148 -20.39 12.64 42.74
CA LYS A 148 -20.05 13.66 41.72
C LYS A 148 -18.66 14.28 41.98
N THR A 149 -18.31 14.49 43.24
CA THR A 149 -17.02 15.03 43.70
C THR A 149 -15.82 14.15 43.35
N GLN A 150 -15.94 12.81 43.44
CA GLN A 150 -14.87 11.89 43.05
C GLN A 150 -14.72 11.79 41.52
N ARG A 151 -15.83 11.88 40.79
CA ARG A 151 -15.81 11.96 39.32
C ARG A 151 -15.12 13.24 38.82
N GLU A 152 -15.35 14.37 39.48
CA GLU A 152 -14.68 15.64 39.14
C GLU A 152 -13.18 15.60 39.42
N LYS A 153 -12.76 15.10 40.58
CA LYS A 153 -11.33 14.90 40.89
C LYS A 153 -10.65 13.98 39.88
N ALA A 154 -11.31 12.88 39.49
CA ALA A 154 -10.78 11.98 38.46
C ALA A 154 -10.69 12.64 37.07
N ARG A 155 -11.66 13.47 36.69
CA ARG A 155 -11.62 14.25 35.44
C ARG A 155 -10.49 15.28 35.44
N GLN A 156 -10.31 16.00 36.55
CA GLN A 156 -9.20 16.95 36.71
C GLN A 156 -7.84 16.26 36.58
N PHE A 157 -7.66 15.11 37.24
CA PHE A 157 -6.43 14.33 37.14
C PHE A 157 -6.17 13.77 35.73
N GLN A 158 -7.22 13.33 35.02
CA GLN A 158 -7.11 12.93 33.62
C GLN A 158 -6.72 14.10 32.70
N SER A 159 -7.34 15.26 32.88
CA SER A 159 -7.03 16.49 32.14
C SER A 159 -5.58 16.92 32.35
N PHE A 160 -5.11 16.90 33.60
CA PHE A 160 -3.73 17.18 33.96
C PHE A 160 -2.75 16.24 33.24
N ARG A 161 -2.97 14.91 33.33
CA ARG A 161 -2.13 13.92 32.64
C ARG A 161 -2.16 14.05 31.12
N SER A 162 -3.31 14.40 30.53
CA SER A 162 -3.37 14.64 29.08
C SER A 162 -2.57 15.85 28.66
N ASN A 163 -2.63 16.94 29.44
CA ASN A 163 -1.86 18.16 29.18
C ASN A 163 -0.37 17.92 29.33
N GLU A 164 0.04 17.19 30.36
CA GLU A 164 1.43 16.80 30.60
C GLU A 164 1.99 15.98 29.42
N ARG A 165 1.26 14.96 28.97
CA ARG A 165 1.63 14.15 27.79
C ARG A 165 1.70 14.99 26.52
N ALA A 166 0.78 15.94 26.34
CA ALA A 166 0.78 16.82 25.18
C ALA A 166 2.02 17.74 25.17
N GLN A 167 2.42 18.26 26.33
CA GLN A 167 3.64 19.07 26.46
C GLN A 167 4.91 18.26 26.18
N ILE A 168 5.00 17.02 26.68
CA ILE A 168 6.12 16.11 26.40
C ILE A 168 6.22 15.87 24.89
N ARG A 169 5.12 15.51 24.22
CA ARG A 169 5.09 15.31 22.77
C ARG A 169 5.46 16.56 21.99
N LYS A 170 5.08 17.76 22.45
CA LYS A 170 5.45 19.03 21.81
C LYS A 170 6.96 19.27 21.91
N LYS A 171 7.57 19.01 23.08
CA LYS A 171 9.03 19.08 23.30
C LYS A 171 9.78 18.08 22.42
N GLU A 172 9.30 16.83 22.34
CA GLU A 172 9.90 15.80 21.48
C GLU A 172 9.81 16.17 19.99
N ARG A 173 8.64 16.63 19.52
CA ARG A 173 8.48 17.10 18.14
C ARG A 173 9.45 18.24 17.82
N TYR A 174 9.60 19.21 18.71
CA TYR A 174 10.54 20.31 18.52
C TYR A 174 12.00 19.82 18.45
N ARG A 175 12.40 18.86 19.31
CA ARG A 175 13.73 18.23 19.24
C ARG A 175 13.95 17.46 17.94
N VAL A 176 12.95 16.72 17.45
CA VAL A 176 13.05 15.98 16.19
C VAL A 176 13.11 16.92 14.99
N VAL A 177 12.30 17.98 14.96
CA VAL A 177 12.31 18.97 13.87
C VAL A 177 13.64 19.72 13.82
N SER A 178 14.14 20.19 14.95
CA SER A 178 15.47 20.86 15.02
C SER A 178 16.61 19.91 14.64
N ALA A 179 16.56 18.63 15.01
CA ALA A 179 17.54 17.64 14.57
C ALA A 179 17.47 17.37 13.06
N ARG A 180 16.27 17.36 12.47
CA ARG A 180 16.08 17.21 11.01
C ARG A 180 16.61 18.42 10.25
N ALA A 181 16.33 19.64 10.71
CA ALA A 181 16.88 20.87 10.13
C ALA A 181 18.43 20.86 10.15
N LYS A 182 19.04 20.51 11.30
CA LYS A 182 20.51 20.35 11.41
C LYS A 182 21.09 19.32 10.45
N ARG A 183 20.41 18.20 10.22
CA ARG A 183 20.83 17.19 9.23
C ARG A 183 20.67 17.70 7.80
N ALA A 184 19.56 18.35 7.47
CA ALA A 184 19.31 18.92 6.16
C ALA A 184 20.36 19.98 5.79
N ALA A 185 20.65 20.92 6.71
CA ALA A 185 21.69 21.92 6.54
C ALA A 185 23.08 21.28 6.34
N MET A 186 23.42 20.22 7.10
CA MET A 186 24.68 19.49 6.91
C MET A 186 24.77 18.84 5.53
N ILE A 187 23.68 18.26 5.02
CA ILE A 187 23.65 17.65 3.67
C ILE A 187 23.81 18.72 2.59
N LYS A 188 23.11 19.86 2.71
CA LYS A 188 23.26 21.01 1.81
C LYS A 188 24.71 21.52 1.80
N ALA A 189 25.32 21.70 2.98
CA ALA A 189 26.71 22.10 3.12
C ALA A 189 27.70 21.09 2.50
N ARG A 190 27.49 19.80 2.73
CA ARG A 190 28.30 18.73 2.13
C ARG A 190 28.24 18.74 0.61
N LYS A 191 27.05 18.99 0.03
CA LYS A 191 26.84 19.12 -1.42
C LYS A 191 27.52 20.35 -2.00
N ALA A 192 27.43 21.49 -1.32
CA ALA A 192 28.09 22.73 -1.76
C ALA A 192 29.63 22.61 -1.76
N CYS A 193 30.18 21.87 -0.79
CA CYS A 193 31.64 21.72 -0.62
C CYS A 193 32.22 20.45 -1.27
N VAL A 194 31.50 19.76 -2.18
CA VAL A 194 32.00 18.51 -2.82
C VAL A 194 33.27 18.76 -3.64
N LYS A 195 33.37 19.91 -4.29
CA LYS A 195 34.48 20.25 -5.20
C LYS A 195 35.75 20.73 -4.48
N LYS A 196 35.72 20.93 -3.15
CA LYS A 196 36.89 21.38 -2.37
C LYS A 196 37.80 20.22 -1.98
N ILE A 197 39.10 20.49 -1.90
CA ILE A 197 40.13 19.57 -1.44
C ILE A 197 39.85 19.18 0.03
N SER A 198 40.23 17.96 0.45
CA SER A 198 39.86 17.35 1.74
C SER A 198 40.10 18.25 2.96
N LEU A 199 41.24 18.96 2.99
CA LEU A 199 41.62 19.87 4.08
C LEU A 199 40.69 21.09 4.20
N GLU A 200 40.30 21.69 3.08
CA GLU A 200 39.41 22.87 3.04
C GLU A 200 37.92 22.51 3.10
N ARG A 201 37.60 21.27 2.76
CA ARG A 201 36.22 20.77 2.72
C ARG A 201 35.59 20.77 4.10
N ALA A 202 36.34 20.44 5.15
CA ALA A 202 35.83 20.46 6.53
C ALA A 202 35.47 21.88 7.00
N VAL A 203 36.31 22.88 6.67
CA VAL A 203 36.07 24.30 7.00
C VAL A 203 34.85 24.81 6.25
N CYS A 204 34.80 24.57 4.93
CA CYS A 204 33.66 24.94 4.08
C CYS A 204 32.33 24.33 4.56
N ILE A 205 32.33 23.06 4.98
CA ILE A 205 31.09 22.41 5.47
C ILE A 205 30.61 23.08 6.77
N LYS A 206 31.52 23.52 7.65
CA LYS A 206 31.15 24.23 8.88
C LYS A 206 30.51 25.59 8.55
N GLU A 207 31.17 26.39 7.73
CA GLU A 207 30.68 27.72 7.31
C GLU A 207 29.33 27.63 6.60
N LYS A 208 29.22 26.77 5.59
CA LYS A 208 27.97 26.61 4.83
C LYS A 208 26.83 26.04 5.67
N LYS A 209 27.12 25.18 6.65
CA LYS A 209 26.09 24.65 7.55
C LYS A 209 25.51 25.76 8.42
N GLU A 210 26.33 26.69 8.91
CA GLU A 210 25.87 27.81 9.72
C GLU A 210 25.07 28.82 8.90
N GLU A 211 25.50 29.10 7.66
CA GLU A 211 24.72 29.91 6.71
C GLU A 211 23.32 29.29 6.47
N PHE A 212 23.24 28.00 6.18
CA PHE A 212 21.96 27.32 5.93
C PHE A 212 21.06 27.20 7.17
N LEU A 213 21.63 27.26 8.38
CA LEU A 213 20.85 27.25 9.63
C LEU A 213 20.37 28.65 10.03
N LYS A 214 20.97 29.72 9.51
CA LYS A 214 20.53 31.11 9.74
C LYS A 214 19.47 31.56 8.72
N ALA A 215 19.40 30.89 7.57
CA ALA A 215 18.49 31.22 6.47
C ALA A 215 17.14 30.44 6.51
N GLU A 216 16.96 29.52 7.46
CA GLU A 216 15.70 28.79 7.74
C GLU A 216 15.08 29.28 9.05
#